data_AF-A0A934Y3C1-F1
#
_entry.id   AF-A0A934Y3C1-F1
#
_cell.length_a   1.000
_cell.length_b   1.000
_cell.length_c   1.000
_cell.angle_alpha   90.00
_cell.angle_beta   90.00
_cell.angle_gamma   90.00
#
_symmetry.space_group_name_H-M   'P 1'
#
loop_
_entity.id
_entity.type
_entity.pdbx_description
1 polymer ?
#
loop_
_entity_poly.entity_id
_entity_poly.type
_entity_poly.pdbx_seq_one_letter_code
_entity_poly.pdbx_strand_id
1 'polypeptide(L)' 'MPKNFIRSDGYGITAACRNYLQPLIAGEAYPPYTNGIPAYLRVPKKFVKRKLAEYVITDK' A
#
# COMPACT_ATOMS: atom_id res chain seq x y z
N MET A 1 16.31 0.77 -6.80
CA MET A 1 16.01 -0.45 -7.59
C MET A 1 17.33 -1.06 -8.05
N PRO A 2 17.51 -2.39 -8.04
CA PRO A 2 18.75 -3.03 -8.48
C PRO A 2 19.11 -2.65 -9.92
N LYS A 3 20.39 -2.35 -10.20
CA LYS A 3 20.82 -1.97 -11.55
C LYS A 3 20.54 -3.06 -12.59
N ASN A 4 20.70 -4.33 -12.21
CA ASN A 4 20.44 -5.49 -13.07
C ASN A 4 18.94 -5.74 -13.35
N PHE A 5 18.03 -4.93 -12.81
CA PHE A 5 16.60 -5.01 -13.11
C PHE A 5 16.20 -4.11 -14.29
N ILE A 6 17.04 -3.16 -14.67
CA ILE A 6 16.80 -2.21 -15.77
C ILE A 6 17.58 -2.69 -17.00
N ARG A 7 16.95 -2.65 -18.16
CA ARG A 7 17.63 -2.86 -19.46
C ARG A 7 18.69 -1.79 -19.71
N SER A 8 19.68 -2.11 -20.53
CA SER A 8 20.77 -1.19 -20.88
C SER A 8 20.30 0.11 -21.54
N ASP A 9 19.16 0.08 -22.23
CA ASP A 9 18.51 1.26 -22.83
C ASP A 9 17.80 2.17 -21.81
N GLY A 10 17.60 1.70 -20.57
CA GLY A 10 16.95 2.46 -19.50
C GLY A 10 15.42 2.47 -19.53
N TYR A 11 14.77 1.89 -20.55
CA TYR A 11 13.31 2.01 -20.76
C TYR A 11 12.53 0.69 -20.58
N GLY A 12 13.13 -0.31 -19.92
CA GLY A 12 12.43 -1.56 -19.62
C GLY A 12 13.10 -2.40 -18.55
N ILE A 13 12.44 -3.53 -18.23
CA ILE A 13 12.89 -4.47 -17.20
C ILE A 13 13.63 -5.67 -17.80
N THR A 14 14.53 -6.27 -17.03
CA THR A 14 15.23 -7.50 -17.41
C THR A 14 14.43 -8.75 -17.02
N ALA A 15 14.85 -9.92 -17.50
CA ALA A 15 14.27 -11.21 -17.10
C ALA A 15 14.39 -11.46 -15.58
N ALA A 16 15.50 -11.05 -14.97
CA ALA A 16 15.70 -11.14 -13.53
C ALA A 16 14.63 -10.34 -12.75
N CYS A 17 14.30 -9.14 -13.23
CA CYS A 17 13.23 -8.32 -12.68
C CYS A 17 11.86 -8.99 -12.83
N ARG A 18 11.54 -9.52 -14.03
CA ARG A 18 10.28 -10.23 -14.28
C ARG A 18 10.12 -11.44 -13.35
N ASN A 19 11.15 -12.28 -13.24
CA ASN A 19 11.12 -13.47 -12.39
C ASN A 19 10.88 -13.12 -10.92
N TYR A 20 11.39 -11.98 -10.47
CA TYR A 20 11.17 -11.49 -9.11
C TYR A 20 9.77 -10.90 -8.91
N LEU A 21 9.29 -10.05 -9.81
CA LEU A 21 8.02 -9.32 -9.63
C LEU A 21 6.79 -10.15 -9.96
N GLN A 22 6.87 -11.04 -10.95
CA GLN A 22 5.74 -11.82 -11.43
C GLN A 22 5.03 -12.65 -10.34
N PRO A 23 5.73 -13.40 -9.47
CA PRO A 23 5.05 -14.14 -8.40
C PRO A 23 4.42 -13.23 -7.33
N LEU A 24 4.88 -11.98 -7.17
CA LEU A 24 4.37 -11.06 -6.15
C LEU A 24 2.98 -10.50 -6.49
N ILE A 25 2.62 -10.52 -7.77
CA ILE A 25 1.32 -10.06 -8.27
C ILE A 25 0.42 -11.23 -8.70
N ALA A 26 0.85 -12.47 -8.42
CA ALA A 26 0.10 -13.65 -8.81
C ALA A 26 -1.15 -13.83 -7.94
N GLY A 27 -2.28 -14.11 -8.60
CA GLY A 27 -3.57 -14.31 -7.94
C GLY A 27 -4.39 -13.03 -7.80
N GLU A 28 -5.67 -13.20 -7.50
CA GLU A 28 -6.63 -12.10 -7.37
C GLU A 28 -7.36 -12.22 -6.02
N ALA A 29 -7.55 -11.08 -5.35
CA ALA A 29 -8.25 -11.00 -4.08
C ALA A 29 -9.51 -10.13 -4.26
N TYR A 30 -10.56 -10.73 -4.85
CA TYR A 30 -11.81 -10.02 -5.10
C TYR A 30 -12.50 -9.63 -3.77
N PRO A 31 -12.96 -8.37 -3.63
CA PRO A 31 -13.68 -7.95 -2.43
C PRO A 31 -15.11 -8.50 -2.43
N PRO A 32 -15.79 -8.57 -1.28
CA PRO A 32 -17.24 -8.74 -1.23
C PRO A 32 -17.96 -7.52 -1.85
N TYR A 33 -19.14 -7.73 -2.43
CA TYR A 33 -19.94 -6.67 -3.07
C TYR A 33 -21.31 -6.51 -2.40
N THR A 34 -21.85 -5.30 -2.46
CA THR A 34 -23.23 -4.98 -2.06
C THR A 34 -23.83 -4.04 -3.11
N ASN A 35 -24.95 -4.44 -3.72
CA ASN A 35 -25.59 -3.70 -4.82
C ASN A 35 -24.64 -3.34 -5.98
N GLY A 36 -23.74 -4.26 -6.34
CA GLY A 36 -22.79 -4.07 -7.44
C GLY A 36 -21.55 -3.23 -7.10
N ILE A 37 -21.39 -2.79 -5.84
CA ILE A 37 -20.24 -1.97 -5.40
C ILE A 37 -19.41 -2.75 -4.36
N PRO A 38 -18.05 -2.72 -4.40
CA PRO A 38 -17.22 -3.31 -3.35
C PRO A 38 -17.57 -2.79 -1.95
N ALA A 39 -17.82 -3.71 -1.03
CA ALA A 39 -18.21 -3.43 0.34
C ALA A 39 -16.97 -3.14 1.20
N TYR A 40 -16.40 -1.93 1.09
CA TYR A 40 -15.24 -1.52 1.90
C TYR A 40 -15.60 -1.29 3.37
N LEU A 41 -14.71 -1.72 4.26
CA LEU A 41 -14.85 -1.52 5.70
C LEU A 41 -14.75 -0.02 6.06
N ARG A 42 -15.76 0.49 6.78
CA ARG A 42 -15.70 1.80 7.44
C ARG A 42 -15.54 1.59 8.95
N VAL A 43 -14.35 1.83 9.47
CA VAL A 43 -14.08 1.69 10.90
C VAL A 43 -14.71 2.87 11.66
N PRO A 44 -15.46 2.63 12.76
CA PRO A 44 -15.96 3.70 13.60
C PRO A 44 -14.79 4.40 14.31
N LYS A 45 -14.57 5.68 14.00
CA LYS A 45 -13.51 6.51 14.60
C LYS A 45 -13.93 7.05 15.97
N LYS A 46 -14.26 6.16 16.91
CA LYS A 46 -14.63 6.56 18.26
C LYS A 46 -13.38 7.01 19.01
N PHE A 47 -13.36 8.26 19.44
CA PHE A 47 -12.29 8.78 20.29
C PHE A 47 -12.38 8.17 21.68
N VAL A 48 -11.22 7.86 22.26
CA VAL A 48 -11.12 7.49 23.66
C VAL A 48 -11.07 8.74 24.53
N LYS A 49 -11.49 8.61 25.80
CA LYS A 49 -11.33 9.69 26.77
C LYS A 49 -9.84 10.05 26.89
N ARG A 50 -9.54 11.34 26.80
CA ARG A 50 -8.18 11.87 26.99
C ARG A 50 -7.69 11.51 28.40
N LYS A 51 -6.45 11.02 28.49
CA LYS A 51 -5.76 10.72 29.76
C LYS A 51 -4.72 11.76 30.15
N LEU A 52 -4.24 12.53 29.17
CA LEU A 52 -3.18 13.52 29.35
C LEU A 52 -3.68 14.92 29.00
N ALA A 53 -3.02 15.91 29.58
CA ALA A 53 -3.19 17.32 29.26
C ALA A 53 -2.87 17.62 27.78
N GLU A 54 -3.20 18.82 27.34
CA GLU A 54 -2.92 19.25 25.98
C GLU A 54 -1.41 19.43 25.78
N TYR A 55 -0.89 18.91 24.67
CA TYR A 55 0.51 19.08 24.32
C TYR A 55 0.68 20.40 23.58
N VAL A 56 1.42 21.33 24.18
CA VAL A 56 1.74 22.64 23.60
C VAL A 56 3.16 22.59 23.02
N ILE A 57 3.27 22.76 21.70
CA ILE A 57 4.58 22.85 21.02
C ILE A 57 5.19 24.20 21.39
N THR A 58 6.30 24.18 22.12
CA THR A 58 6.98 25.38 22.63
C THR A 58 8.25 25.74 21.84
N ASP A 59 8.69 24.88 20.92
CA ASP A 59 9.82 25.14 20.04
C ASP A 59 9.33 25.41 18.61
N LYS A 60 9.26 26.70 18.26
CA LYS A 60 9.24 27.21 16.89
C LYS A 60 10.15 28.41 16.78
#